data_AF-A0A7X8XQG0-F1
#
_entry.id   AF-A0A7X8XQG0-F1
#
_cell.length_a   1.000
_cell.length_b   1.000
_cell.length_c   1.000
_cell.angle_alpha   90.00
_cell.angle_beta   90.00
_cell.angle_gamma   90.00
#
_symmetry.space_group_name_H-M   'P 1'
#
loop_
_entity.id
_entity.type
_entity.pdbx_description
1 polymer ?
#
loop_
_entity_poly.entity_id
_entity_poly.type
_entity_poly.pdbx_seq_one_letter_code
_entity_poly.pdbx_strand_id
1 'polypeptide(L)'
;MFNGITFWTNDKIWRKILSDLGAKFTQRDFADVVFNPDKKFSPLELNTEILKLANIHESKIINKVCGTNISLSDAQKKIIITLYKCKENGISAEDLQLQLGYAPKATTNAVGTAIYQLRKIFGKEFIKNKGGKYKL
;
A
#
# COMPACT_ATOMS: atom_id res chain seq x y z
N MET A 1 7.90 -1.92 3.73
CA MET A 1 6.56 -2.57 3.79
C MET A 1 5.53 -1.69 4.49
N PHE A 2 5.95 -0.87 5.47
CA PHE A 2 5.09 0.03 6.24
C PHE A 2 5.38 1.54 6.03
N ASN A 3 6.06 1.90 4.94
CA ASN A 3 6.43 3.28 4.65
C ASN A 3 5.19 4.17 4.57
N GLY A 4 5.19 5.24 5.36
CA GLY A 4 4.10 6.23 5.40
C GLY A 4 2.99 5.91 6.40
N ILE A 5 3.16 4.89 7.23
CA ILE A 5 2.22 4.51 8.32
C ILE A 5 2.81 4.89 9.66
N THR A 6 1.95 5.37 10.52
CA THR A 6 2.24 5.56 11.92
C THR A 6 1.68 4.41 12.77
N PHE A 7 2.54 3.80 13.57
CA PHE A 7 2.18 2.75 14.51
C PHE A 7 2.27 3.27 15.95
N TRP A 8 1.51 2.66 16.82
CA TRP A 8 1.75 2.70 18.25
C TRP A 8 1.88 1.27 18.79
N THR A 9 2.94 1.05 19.54
CA THR A 9 3.18 -0.19 20.30
C THR A 9 3.96 0.14 21.57
N ASN A 10 3.64 -0.57 22.65
CA ASN A 10 4.33 -0.51 23.93
C ASN A 10 5.45 -1.57 24.01
N ASP A 11 5.51 -2.50 23.05
CA ASP A 11 6.55 -3.53 22.98
C ASP A 11 7.78 -3.00 22.20
N LYS A 12 8.94 -3.01 22.88
CA LYS A 12 10.22 -2.53 22.31
C LYS A 12 10.73 -3.42 21.17
N ILE A 13 10.49 -4.72 21.22
CA ILE A 13 10.90 -5.68 20.18
C ILE A 13 10.08 -5.41 18.92
N TRP A 14 8.76 -5.31 19.06
CA TRP A 14 7.89 -4.98 17.93
C TRP A 14 8.16 -3.60 17.35
N ARG A 15 8.49 -2.62 18.19
CA ARG A 15 8.92 -1.30 17.72
C ARG A 15 10.13 -1.43 16.80
N LYS A 16 11.13 -2.25 17.15
CA LYS A 16 12.32 -2.47 16.31
C LYS A 16 11.95 -3.17 14.99
N ILE A 17 11.25 -4.29 15.05
CA ILE A 17 10.85 -5.07 13.87
C ILE A 17 10.06 -4.20 12.88
N LEU A 18 9.06 -3.46 13.37
CA LEU A 18 8.22 -2.60 12.53
C LEU A 18 9.03 -1.41 11.98
N SER A 19 9.96 -0.84 12.75
CA SER A 19 10.88 0.20 12.28
C SER A 19 11.76 -0.29 11.13
N ASP A 20 12.34 -1.49 11.24
CA ASP A 20 13.17 -2.11 10.21
C ASP A 20 12.36 -2.35 8.91
N LEU A 21 11.04 -2.57 9.04
CA LEU A 21 10.10 -2.68 7.92
C LEU A 21 9.58 -1.32 7.38
N GLY A 22 10.04 -0.21 7.95
CA GLY A 22 9.80 1.16 7.51
C GLY A 22 8.64 1.89 8.19
N ALA A 23 8.13 1.40 9.32
CA ALA A 23 7.08 2.06 10.09
C ALA A 23 7.60 3.30 10.84
N LYS A 24 6.73 4.33 10.98
CA LYS A 24 6.96 5.46 11.90
C LYS A 24 6.16 5.25 13.18
N PHE A 25 6.54 5.89 14.28
CA PHE A 25 5.82 5.78 15.56
C PHE A 25 5.30 7.12 16.05
N THR A 26 4.11 7.12 16.63
CA THR A 26 3.45 8.30 17.21
C THR A 26 2.70 7.92 18.49
N GLN A 27 2.03 8.88 19.14
CA GLN A 27 1.19 8.60 20.30
C GLN A 27 -0.03 7.76 19.88
N ARG A 28 -0.59 7.00 20.84
CA ARG A 28 -1.64 6.01 20.58
C ARG A 28 -2.81 6.55 19.76
N ASP A 29 -3.30 7.72 20.12
CA ASP A 29 -4.51 8.30 19.54
C ASP A 29 -4.30 8.86 18.12
N PHE A 30 -3.03 9.07 17.73
CA PHE A 30 -2.66 9.56 16.41
C PHE A 30 -2.13 8.46 15.49
N ALA A 31 -2.04 7.22 15.96
CA ALA A 31 -1.47 6.13 15.19
C ALA A 31 -2.50 5.55 14.20
N ASP A 32 -2.04 5.33 12.97
CA ASP A 32 -2.81 4.57 11.98
C ASP A 32 -3.04 3.13 12.46
N VAL A 33 -2.10 2.52 13.19
CA VAL A 33 -2.22 1.14 13.69
C VAL A 33 -1.76 1.04 15.15
N VAL A 34 -2.65 0.56 16.02
CA VAL A 34 -2.34 0.22 17.41
C VAL A 34 -2.05 -1.27 17.46
N PHE A 35 -0.83 -1.67 17.83
CA PHE A 35 -0.41 -3.06 17.85
C PHE A 35 0.33 -3.42 19.13
N ASN A 36 -0.37 -4.12 20.03
CA ASN A 36 0.17 -4.69 21.27
C ASN A 36 -0.33 -6.11 21.40
N PRO A 37 0.39 -7.09 20.85
CA PRO A 37 -0.01 -8.47 21.00
C PRO A 37 0.33 -8.98 22.40
N ASP A 38 -0.63 -9.65 23.04
CA ASP A 38 -0.47 -10.20 24.40
C ASP A 38 0.29 -11.54 24.41
N LYS A 39 0.60 -12.10 23.22
CA LYS A 39 1.31 -13.36 23.07
C LYS A 39 2.69 -13.18 22.43
N LYS A 40 3.63 -14.04 22.83
CA LYS A 40 4.87 -14.26 22.07
C LYS A 40 4.54 -15.07 20.82
N PHE A 41 5.09 -14.65 19.68
CA PHE A 41 4.89 -15.35 18.41
C PHE A 41 6.07 -16.28 18.17
N SER A 42 5.78 -17.49 17.70
CA SER A 42 6.79 -18.28 17.00
C SER A 42 7.22 -17.57 15.70
N PRO A 43 8.39 -17.89 15.13
CA PRO A 43 8.84 -17.30 13.87
C PRO A 43 7.82 -17.41 12.71
N LEU A 44 7.05 -18.51 12.66
CA LEU A 44 6.01 -18.71 11.64
C LEU A 44 4.80 -17.81 11.87
N GLU A 45 4.34 -17.69 13.11
CA GLU A 45 3.22 -16.81 13.45
C GLU A 45 3.62 -15.32 13.30
N LEU A 46 4.89 -14.99 13.49
CA LEU A 46 5.43 -13.65 13.30
C LEU A 46 5.20 -13.18 11.86
N ASN A 47 5.57 -14.01 10.88
CA ASN A 47 5.36 -13.69 9.46
C ASN A 47 3.88 -13.49 9.14
N THR A 48 3.03 -14.36 9.69
CA THR A 48 1.58 -14.28 9.50
C THR A 48 1.01 -12.98 10.07
N GLU A 49 1.44 -12.58 11.27
CA GLU A 49 0.96 -11.37 11.92
C GLU A 49 1.44 -10.10 11.20
N ILE A 50 2.69 -10.09 10.74
CA ILE A 50 3.25 -9.04 9.90
C ILE A 50 2.43 -8.88 8.60
N LEU A 51 2.06 -9.99 7.94
CA LEU A 51 1.23 -9.96 6.73
C LEU A 51 -0.18 -9.43 7.01
N LYS A 52 -0.79 -9.78 8.14
CA LYS A 52 -2.08 -9.21 8.55
C LYS A 52 -2.00 -7.71 8.75
N LEU A 53 -0.96 -7.22 9.43
CA LEU A 53 -0.73 -5.78 9.61
C LEU A 53 -0.54 -5.08 8.25
N ALA A 54 0.15 -5.71 7.31
CA ALA A 54 0.29 -5.21 5.95
C ALA A 54 -1.05 -5.09 5.23
N ASN A 55 -1.90 -6.12 5.32
CA ASN A 55 -3.23 -6.12 4.72
C ASN A 55 -4.14 -5.04 5.32
N ILE A 56 -4.15 -4.88 6.65
CA ILE A 56 -4.92 -3.81 7.32
C ILE A 56 -4.50 -2.44 6.79
N HIS A 57 -3.20 -2.22 6.65
CA HIS A 57 -2.68 -0.98 6.10
C HIS A 57 -3.12 -0.76 4.64
N GLU A 58 -3.01 -1.78 3.80
CA GLU A 58 -3.42 -1.68 2.40
C GLU A 58 -4.91 -1.35 2.28
N SER A 59 -5.75 -1.98 3.07
CA SER A 59 -7.18 -1.64 3.18
C SER A 59 -7.40 -0.20 3.64
N LYS A 60 -6.62 0.30 4.60
CA LYS A 60 -6.70 1.71 5.04
C LYS A 60 -6.29 2.69 3.94
N ILE A 61 -5.22 2.42 3.19
CA ILE A 61 -4.86 3.24 2.02
C ILE A 61 -6.01 3.26 1.02
N ILE A 62 -6.53 2.09 0.65
CA ILE A 62 -7.62 1.98 -0.34
C ILE A 62 -8.82 2.78 0.13
N ASN A 63 -9.25 2.60 1.38
CA ASN A 63 -10.39 3.35 1.94
C ASN A 63 -10.14 4.86 1.97
N LYS A 64 -8.90 5.29 2.26
CA LYS A 64 -8.52 6.71 2.27
C LYS A 64 -8.53 7.33 0.87
N VAL A 65 -8.14 6.56 -0.15
CA VAL A 65 -8.05 7.04 -1.55
C VAL A 65 -9.39 6.94 -2.27
N CYS A 66 -10.11 5.83 -2.08
CA CYS A 66 -11.30 5.48 -2.85
C CYS A 66 -12.62 5.70 -2.09
N GLY A 67 -12.58 5.94 -0.78
CA GLY A 67 -13.77 5.88 0.08
C GLY A 67 -14.14 4.44 0.47
N THR A 68 -15.17 4.29 1.32
CA THR A 68 -15.65 2.99 1.81
C THR A 68 -16.51 2.26 0.77
N ASN A 69 -16.40 0.92 0.71
CA ASN A 69 -17.25 -0.03 -0.05
C ASN A 69 -17.07 -0.08 -1.58
N ILE A 70 -15.83 -0.20 -2.07
CA ILE A 70 -15.58 -0.41 -3.51
C ILE A 70 -14.86 -1.74 -3.72
N SER A 71 -15.46 -2.60 -4.54
CA SER A 71 -14.84 -3.85 -4.97
C SER A 71 -13.80 -3.55 -6.05
N LEU A 72 -12.53 -3.72 -5.71
CA LEU A 72 -11.40 -3.53 -6.61
C LEU A 72 -10.73 -4.88 -6.87
N SER A 73 -10.26 -5.10 -8.09
CA SER A 73 -9.40 -6.24 -8.40
C SER A 73 -8.02 -6.08 -7.75
N ASP A 74 -7.28 -7.17 -7.57
CA ASP A 74 -5.98 -7.10 -6.91
C ASP A 74 -4.96 -6.25 -7.68
N ALA A 75 -5.05 -6.23 -9.02
CA ALA A 75 -4.24 -5.33 -9.84
C ALA A 75 -4.58 -3.85 -9.57
N GLN A 76 -5.87 -3.51 -9.46
CA GLN A 76 -6.32 -2.16 -9.15
C GLN A 76 -5.89 -1.73 -7.74
N LYS A 77 -6.03 -2.60 -6.74
CA LYS A 77 -5.54 -2.38 -5.37
C LYS A 77 -4.05 -2.07 -5.36
N LYS A 78 -3.23 -2.93 -6.01
CA LYS A 78 -1.79 -2.75 -6.10
C LYS A 78 -1.40 -1.43 -6.76
N ILE A 79 -2.08 -1.03 -7.83
CA ILE A 79 -1.85 0.27 -8.49
C ILE A 79 -2.15 1.42 -7.53
N ILE A 80 -3.31 1.43 -6.87
CA ILE A 80 -3.68 2.49 -5.92
C ILE A 80 -2.66 2.59 -4.78
N ILE A 81 -2.32 1.46 -4.16
CA ILE A 81 -1.36 1.41 -3.05
C ILE A 81 0.01 1.94 -3.51
N THR A 82 0.46 1.56 -4.70
CA THR A 82 1.74 1.99 -5.24
C THR A 82 1.74 3.49 -5.55
N LEU A 83 0.70 3.99 -6.23
CA LEU A 83 0.57 5.41 -6.52
C LEU A 83 0.49 6.26 -5.26
N TYR A 84 -0.22 5.78 -4.23
CA TYR A 84 -0.28 6.46 -2.93
C TYR A 84 1.09 6.54 -2.26
N LYS A 85 1.86 5.44 -2.26
CA LYS A 85 3.21 5.39 -1.71
C LYS A 85 4.19 6.28 -2.49
N CYS A 86 4.00 6.46 -3.79
CA CYS A 86 4.87 7.24 -4.67
C CYS A 86 4.32 8.63 -5.04
N LYS A 87 3.30 9.14 -4.34
CA LYS A 87 2.55 10.35 -4.73
C LYS A 87 3.40 11.61 -4.97
N GLU A 88 4.51 11.76 -4.25
CA GLU A 88 5.39 12.94 -4.37
C GLU A 88 6.10 12.99 -5.73
N ASN A 89 6.67 11.87 -6.17
CA ASN A 89 7.49 11.80 -7.38
C ASN A 89 6.76 11.18 -8.58
N GLY A 90 5.66 10.47 -8.34
CA GLY A 90 4.96 9.66 -9.33
C GLY A 90 5.76 8.41 -9.69
N ILE A 91 5.18 7.56 -10.52
CA ILE A 91 5.77 6.28 -10.90
C ILE A 91 5.59 6.00 -12.40
N SER A 92 6.56 5.38 -13.05
CA SER A 92 6.47 5.06 -14.48
C SER A 92 5.53 3.86 -14.73
N ALA A 93 5.19 3.64 -16.00
CA ALA A 93 4.44 2.45 -16.40
C ALA A 93 5.25 1.17 -16.17
N GLU A 94 6.56 1.18 -16.44
CA GLU A 94 7.42 0.01 -16.25
C GLU A 94 7.53 -0.36 -14.76
N ASP A 95 7.71 0.65 -13.89
CA ASP A 95 7.79 0.41 -12.45
C ASP A 95 6.46 -0.14 -11.90
N LEU A 96 5.31 0.34 -12.41
CA LEU A 96 4.01 -0.24 -12.06
C LEU A 96 3.87 -1.69 -12.55
N GLN A 97 4.36 -2.03 -13.73
CA GLN A 97 4.36 -3.41 -14.22
C GLN A 97 5.18 -4.33 -13.30
N LEU A 98 6.35 -3.86 -12.85
CA LEU A 98 7.18 -4.60 -11.89
C LEU A 98 6.44 -4.84 -10.57
N GLN A 99 5.73 -3.84 -10.03
CA GLN A 99 4.94 -3.99 -8.81
C GLN A 99 3.75 -4.95 -8.97
N LEU A 100 3.22 -5.10 -10.19
CA LEU A 100 2.20 -6.09 -10.50
C LEU A 100 2.76 -7.52 -10.66
N GLY A 101 4.09 -7.69 -10.70
CA GLY A 101 4.75 -8.98 -10.86
C GLY A 101 5.07 -9.34 -12.31
N TYR A 102 4.98 -8.38 -13.25
CA TYR A 102 5.38 -8.61 -14.64
C TYR A 102 6.88 -8.39 -14.83
N ALA A 103 7.48 -9.08 -15.80
CA ALA A 103 8.86 -8.88 -16.18
C ALA A 103 9.09 -7.45 -16.72
N PRO A 104 10.29 -6.86 -16.52
CA PRO A 104 10.65 -5.60 -17.15
C PRO A 104 10.47 -5.71 -18.67
N LYS A 105 9.78 -4.73 -19.30
CA LYS A 105 9.48 -4.69 -20.74
C LYS A 105 8.53 -5.77 -21.25
N ALA A 106 7.78 -6.45 -20.38
CA ALA A 106 6.70 -7.32 -20.85
C ALA A 106 5.69 -6.52 -21.69
N THR A 107 5.37 -7.01 -22.88
CA THR A 107 4.31 -6.41 -23.72
C THR A 107 2.96 -6.71 -23.10
N THR A 108 2.52 -5.86 -22.17
CA THR A 108 1.25 -6.00 -21.47
C THR A 108 0.50 -4.69 -21.36
N ASN A 109 -0.79 -4.74 -21.65
CA ASN A 109 -1.72 -3.63 -21.43
C ASN A 109 -2.31 -3.64 -20.01
N ALA A 110 -1.87 -4.54 -19.12
CA ALA A 110 -2.46 -4.71 -17.78
C ALA A 110 -2.53 -3.41 -16.96
N VAL A 111 -1.43 -2.63 -16.92
CA VAL A 111 -1.39 -1.33 -16.22
C VAL A 111 -2.36 -0.34 -16.86
N GLY A 112 -2.34 -0.21 -18.18
CA GLY A 112 -3.22 0.69 -18.93
C GLY A 112 -4.70 0.35 -18.72
N THR A 113 -5.06 -0.93 -18.83
CA THR A 113 -6.42 -1.44 -18.61
C THR A 113 -6.90 -1.19 -17.19
N ALA A 114 -6.06 -1.48 -16.18
CA ALA A 114 -6.44 -1.27 -14.79
C ALA A 114 -6.60 0.23 -14.46
N ILE A 115 -5.72 1.09 -14.96
CA ILE A 115 -5.85 2.56 -14.81
C ILE A 115 -7.11 3.07 -15.52
N TYR A 116 -7.39 2.56 -16.73
CA TYR A 116 -8.60 2.91 -17.46
C TYR A 116 -9.87 2.55 -16.67
N GLN A 117 -9.93 1.33 -16.11
CA GLN A 117 -11.04 0.90 -15.27
C GLN A 117 -11.19 1.78 -14.01
N LEU A 118 -10.09 2.12 -13.34
CA LEU A 118 -10.11 3.03 -12.20
C LEU A 118 -10.63 4.42 -12.57
N ARG A 119 -10.18 4.99 -13.70
CA ARG A 119 -10.70 6.26 -14.21
C ARG A 119 -12.17 6.21 -14.61
N LYS A 120 -12.67 5.04 -15.04
CA LYS A 120 -14.09 4.84 -15.32
C LYS A 120 -14.93 4.89 -14.04
N ILE A 121 -14.40 4.38 -12.93
CA ILE A 121 -15.08 4.36 -11.62
C ILE A 121 -15.01 5.74 -10.93
N PHE A 122 -13.82 6.35 -10.88
CA PHE A 122 -13.54 7.53 -10.06
C PHE A 122 -13.42 8.84 -10.86
N GLY A 123 -13.51 8.77 -12.19
CA GLY A 123 -13.32 9.90 -13.09
C GLY A 123 -11.92 9.99 -13.69
N LYS A 124 -11.81 10.68 -14.84
CA LYS A 124 -10.57 10.81 -15.63
C LYS A 124 -9.41 11.43 -14.85
N GLU A 125 -9.73 12.34 -13.92
CA GLU A 125 -8.77 13.08 -13.11
C GLU A 125 -8.23 12.30 -11.90
N PHE A 126 -8.80 11.13 -11.59
CA PHE A 126 -8.43 10.33 -10.42
C PHE A 126 -6.99 9.80 -10.46
N ILE A 127 -6.51 9.46 -11.65
CA ILE A 127 -5.10 9.13 -11.88
C ILE A 127 -4.63 9.99 -13.04
N LYS A 128 -3.62 10.82 -12.83
CA LYS A 128 -3.05 11.69 -13.88
C LYS A 128 -1.73 11.12 -14.37
N ASN A 129 -1.49 11.23 -15.68
CA ASN A 129 -0.17 10.96 -16.27
C ASN A 129 0.43 12.30 -16.69
N LYS A 130 1.57 12.66 -16.09
CA LYS A 130 2.33 13.86 -16.46
C LYS A 130 3.75 13.44 -16.77
N GLY A 131 4.19 13.64 -18.01
CA GLY A 131 5.55 13.31 -18.44
C GLY A 131 5.91 11.83 -18.28
N GLY A 132 4.95 10.92 -18.50
CA GLY A 132 5.16 9.47 -18.36
C GLY A 132 5.05 8.94 -16.94
N LYS A 133 4.81 9.80 -15.94
CA LYS A 133 4.63 9.40 -14.54
C LYS A 133 3.18 9.48 -14.10
N TYR A 134 2.68 8.40 -13.51
CA TYR A 134 1.35 8.31 -12.93
C TYR A 134 1.33 8.81 -11.49
N LYS A 135 0.27 9.55 -11.14
CA LYS A 135 -0.01 10.07 -9.80
C LYS A 135 -1.51 10.01 -9.49
N LEU A 136 -1.85 9.84 -8.21
CA LEU A 136 -3.18 10.17 -7.66
C LEU A 136 -3.35 11.69 -7.62
#